data_AF-D4MRU5-F1
#
_entry.id   AF-D4MRU5-F1
#
_cell.length_a   1.000
_cell.length_b   1.000
_cell.length_c   1.000
_cell.angle_alpha   90.00
_cell.angle_beta   90.00
_cell.angle_gamma   90.00
#
_symmetry.space_group_name_H-M   'P 1'
#
loop_
_entity.id
_entity.type
_entity.pdbx_description
1 polymer ?
#
loop_
_entity_poly.entity_id
_entity_poly.type
_entity_poly.pdbx_seq_one_letter_code
_entity_poly.pdbx_strand_id
1 'polypeptide(L)'
;MEEKIYKIILGDGTEISNLKLNGNNFISTEKIEESVFADNCSPVTISDGTTETVHPNMELVQIVEQVPGEYWFVLRDISEEEFARTKMQSDIAYIAMISNVEL
;
A
#
# COMPACT_ATOMS: atom_id res chain seq x y z
N MET A 1 6.58 16.17 22.06
CA MET A 1 5.44 15.65 21.28
C MET A 1 5.41 14.16 21.53
N GLU A 2 4.26 13.61 21.88
CA GLU A 2 4.10 12.15 21.97
C GLU A 2 4.33 11.54 20.58
N GLU A 3 4.98 10.38 20.56
CA GLU A 3 5.17 9.62 19.32
C GLU A 3 3.79 9.13 18.85
N LYS A 4 3.36 9.58 17.67
CA LYS A 4 2.10 9.13 17.08
C LYS A 4 2.24 7.68 16.64
N ILE A 5 1.26 6.86 17.00
CA ILE A 5 1.13 5.49 16.53
C ILE A 5 0.12 5.49 15.39
N TYR A 6 0.59 5.08 14.22
CA TYR A 6 -0.22 5.02 13.02
C TYR A 6 -0.89 3.65 12.86
N LYS A 7 -2.02 3.66 12.17
CA LYS A 7 -2.75 2.48 11.75
C LYS A 7 -3.23 2.67 10.31
N ILE A 8 -3.12 1.64 9.50
CA ILE A 8 -3.58 1.61 8.12
C ILE A 8 -4.62 0.50 7.97
N ILE A 9 -5.73 0.80 7.32
CA ILE A 9 -6.74 -0.19 6.93
C ILE A 9 -6.81 -0.20 5.40
N LEU A 10 -6.58 -1.37 4.80
CA LEU A 10 -6.62 -1.58 3.36
C LEU A 10 -8.06 -1.87 2.88
N GLY A 11 -8.26 -1.91 1.57
CA GLY A 11 -9.57 -2.05 0.93
C GLY A 11 -10.29 -3.36 1.26
N ASP A 12 -9.54 -4.42 1.58
CA ASP A 12 -10.08 -5.71 2.03
C ASP A 12 -10.35 -5.77 3.55
N GLY A 13 -10.07 -4.68 4.28
CA GLY A 13 -10.18 -4.60 5.73
C GLY A 13 -8.94 -5.06 6.49
N THR A 14 -7.85 -5.45 5.81
CA THR A 14 -6.58 -5.77 6.45
C THR A 14 -6.09 -4.56 7.24
N GLU A 15 -5.82 -4.78 8.54
CA GLU A 15 -5.31 -3.77 9.44
C GLU A 15 -3.80 -3.95 9.63
N ILE A 16 -3.05 -2.87 9.43
CA ILE A 16 -1.63 -2.75 9.75
C ILE A 16 -1.51 -1.71 10.87
N SER A 17 -1.26 -2.17 12.09
CA SER A 17 -1.27 -1.33 13.29
C SER A 17 0.14 -1.16 13.88
N ASN A 18 0.24 -0.37 14.95
CA ASN A 18 1.49 -0.12 15.68
C ASN A 18 2.62 0.46 14.81
N LEU A 19 2.25 1.25 13.79
CA LEU A 19 3.19 1.82 12.84
C LEU A 19 3.81 3.10 13.39
N LYS A 20 5.10 3.29 13.10
CA LYS A 20 5.77 4.60 13.25
C LYS A 20 5.87 5.28 11.89
N LEU A 21 6.06 6.59 11.89
CA LEU A 21 6.26 7.36 10.66
C LEU A 21 7.60 8.12 10.73
N ASN A 22 8.44 7.93 9.72
CA ASN A 22 9.69 8.68 9.54
C ASN A 22 9.75 9.29 8.12
N GLY A 23 9.56 10.61 8.03
CA GLY A 23 9.30 11.27 6.76
C GLY A 23 8.02 10.71 6.12
N ASN A 24 8.16 9.99 5.01
CA ASN A 24 7.06 9.32 4.31
C ASN A 24 7.08 7.79 4.50
N ASN A 25 7.99 7.25 5.31
CA ASN A 25 8.10 5.82 5.54
C ASN A 25 7.30 5.42 6.77
N PHE A 26 6.35 4.52 6.59
CA PHE A 26 5.78 3.75 7.67
C PHE A 26 6.75 2.65 8.08
N ILE A 27 6.86 2.42 9.37
CA ILE A 27 7.76 1.42 9.95
C ILE A 27 6.93 0.45 10.77
N SER A 28 6.96 -0.82 10.37
CA SER A 28 6.37 -1.95 11.09
C SER A 28 7.45 -2.80 11.74
N THR A 29 7.16 -3.32 12.92
CA THR A 29 7.99 -4.36 13.57
C THR A 29 7.50 -5.79 13.26
N GLU A 30 6.37 -5.89 12.57
CA GLU A 30 5.84 -7.14 12.02
C GLU A 30 6.15 -7.22 10.53
N LYS A 31 6.46 -8.43 10.06
CA LYS A 31 6.74 -8.67 8.65
C LYS A 31 5.50 -8.39 7.81
N ILE A 32 5.66 -7.53 6.81
CA ILE A 32 4.64 -7.23 5.82
C ILE A 32 5.19 -7.63 4.47
N GLU A 33 4.45 -8.50 3.77
CA GLU A 33 4.78 -8.89 2.40
C GLU A 33 4.19 -7.88 1.43
N GLU A 34 4.86 -7.65 0.30
CA GLU A 34 4.37 -6.77 -0.77
C GLU A 34 2.98 -7.16 -1.27
N SER A 35 2.68 -8.47 -1.28
CA SER A 35 1.39 -9.01 -1.70
C SER A 35 0.20 -8.54 -0.87
N VAL A 36 0.43 -8.05 0.36
CA VAL A 36 -0.64 -7.48 1.21
C VAL A 36 -1.27 -6.25 0.54
N PHE A 37 -0.50 -5.50 -0.26
CA PHE A 37 -0.94 -4.27 -0.92
C PHE A 37 -1.49 -4.48 -2.33
N ALA A 38 -1.27 -5.66 -2.92
CA ALA A 38 -1.74 -5.96 -4.27
C ALA A 38 -3.27 -5.90 -4.35
N ASP A 39 -3.79 -5.04 -5.24
CA ASP A 39 -5.23 -4.75 -5.42
C ASP A 39 -5.99 -4.26 -4.17
N ASN A 40 -5.27 -3.92 -3.10
CA ASN A 40 -5.82 -3.61 -1.78
C ASN A 40 -5.65 -2.15 -1.37
N CYS A 41 -4.99 -1.31 -2.18
CA CYS A 41 -4.75 0.10 -1.88
C CYS A 41 -5.86 1.06 -2.36
N SER A 42 -7.09 0.58 -2.50
CA SER A 42 -8.25 1.40 -2.89
C SER A 42 -9.55 0.88 -2.24
N PRO A 43 -10.10 1.58 -1.23
CA PRO A 43 -9.53 2.73 -0.51
C PRO A 43 -8.50 2.31 0.55
N VAL A 44 -7.68 3.26 1.00
CA VAL A 44 -6.81 3.10 2.18
C VAL A 44 -7.24 4.11 3.25
N THR A 45 -7.43 3.65 4.48
CA THR A 45 -7.67 4.55 5.63
C THR A 45 -6.41 4.63 6.46
N ILE A 46 -5.89 5.84 6.69
CA ILE A 46 -4.71 6.09 7.53
C ILE A 46 -5.14 6.86 8.78
N SER A 47 -4.87 6.29 9.94
CA SER A 47 -5.04 6.92 11.24
C SER A 47 -3.68 7.33 11.81
N ASP A 48 -3.58 8.55 12.33
CA ASP A 48 -2.41 9.02 13.09
C ASP A 48 -2.59 8.88 14.62
N GLY A 49 -3.59 8.09 15.03
CA GLY A 49 -4.01 7.91 16.42
C GLY A 49 -4.95 9.01 16.94
N THR A 50 -5.12 10.12 16.21
CA THR A 50 -6.03 11.22 16.57
C THR A 50 -7.10 11.43 15.50
N THR A 51 -6.71 11.34 14.24
CA THR A 51 -7.53 11.60 13.06
C THR A 51 -7.41 10.44 12.09
N GLU A 52 -8.49 10.16 11.37
CA GLU A 52 -8.53 9.18 10.29
C GLU A 52 -8.76 9.93 8.97
N THR A 53 -7.94 9.59 7.97
CA THR A 53 -8.05 10.12 6.61
C THR A 53 -8.27 8.96 5.65
N VAL A 54 -9.27 9.08 4.77
CA VAL A 54 -9.55 8.09 3.73
C VAL A 54 -8.93 8.56 2.43
N HIS A 55 -8.05 7.75 1.87
CA HIS A 55 -7.38 7.93 0.60
C HIS A 55 -8.05 7.04 -0.45
N PRO A 56 -8.69 7.61 -1.50
CA PRO A 56 -9.45 6.83 -2.47
C PRO A 56 -8.59 5.82 -3.22
N ASN A 57 -7.38 6.21 -3.62
CA ASN A 57 -6.45 5.37 -4.36
C ASN A 57 -5.03 5.70 -3.90
N MET A 58 -4.32 4.68 -3.43
CA MET A 58 -2.90 4.75 -3.16
C MET A 58 -2.17 3.63 -3.92
N GLU A 59 -0.86 3.75 -4.00
CA GLU A 59 0.01 2.67 -4.45
C GLU A 59 1.14 2.44 -3.45
N LEU A 60 1.61 1.20 -3.36
CA LEU A 60 2.86 0.89 -2.69
C LEU A 60 4.01 1.30 -3.60
N VAL A 61 4.84 2.23 -3.12
CA VAL A 61 6.04 2.67 -3.85
C VAL A 61 7.22 1.75 -3.56
N GLN A 62 7.32 1.28 -2.31
CA GLN A 62 8.41 0.43 -1.85
C GLN A 62 8.01 -0.25 -0.54
N ILE A 63 8.53 -1.46 -0.33
CA ILE A 63 8.66 -2.11 0.98
C ILE A 63 10.03 -2.78 1.10
N VAL A 64 10.71 -2.60 2.23
CA VAL A 64 12.02 -3.21 2.49
C VAL A 64 12.21 -3.49 3.97
N GLU A 65 12.87 -4.60 4.31
CA GLU A 65 13.41 -4.81 5.65
C GLU A 65 14.71 -4.00 5.79
N GLN A 66 14.60 -2.78 6.32
CA GLN A 66 15.71 -1.83 6.36
C GLN A 66 16.74 -2.20 7.44
N VAL A 67 16.25 -2.72 8.57
CA VAL A 67 17.04 -3.36 9.63
C VAL A 67 16.32 -4.65 10.03
N PRO A 68 17.03 -5.66 10.59
CA PRO A 68 16.40 -6.91 10.98
C PRO A 68 15.18 -6.69 11.89
N GLY A 69 14.01 -7.10 11.41
CA GLY A 69 12.74 -6.93 12.12
C GLY A 69 12.05 -5.56 12.00
N GLU A 70 12.58 -4.62 11.20
CA GLU A 70 11.85 -3.39 10.84
C GLU A 70 11.61 -3.29 9.33
N TYR A 71 10.33 -3.26 8.99
CA TYR A 71 9.83 -3.22 7.62
C TYR A 71 9.37 -1.80 7.31
N TRP A 72 10.10 -1.14 6.42
CA TRP A 72 9.89 0.23 6.01
C TRP A 72 9.16 0.24 4.68
N PHE A 73 8.04 0.95 4.61
CA PHE A 73 7.24 1.03 3.39
C PHE A 73 6.64 2.41 3.16
N VAL A 74 6.36 2.72 1.89
CA VAL A 74 5.83 4.01 1.47
C VAL A 74 4.56 3.79 0.65
N LEU A 75 3.47 4.43 1.07
CA LEU A 75 2.26 4.58 0.26
C LEU A 75 2.21 5.99 -0.31
N ARG A 76 1.76 6.11 -1.56
CA ARG A 76 1.55 7.40 -2.22
C ARG A 76 0.13 7.48 -2.75
N ASP A 77 -0.53 8.61 -2.54
CA ASP A 77 -1.76 8.93 -3.27
C ASP A 77 -1.52 8.91 -4.78
N ILE A 78 -2.47 8.36 -5.52
CA ILE A 78 -2.51 8.42 -6.97
C ILE A 78 -3.84 9.01 -7.42
N SER A 79 -3.80 9.77 -8.51
CA SER A 79 -5.00 10.32 -9.11
C SER A 79 -5.90 9.23 -9.70
N GLU A 80 -7.20 9.51 -9.87
CA GLU A 80 -8.11 8.59 -10.55
C GLU A 80 -7.64 8.28 -11.99
N GLU A 81 -7.02 9.25 -12.68
CA GLU A 81 -6.47 9.06 -14.02
C GLU A 81 -5.29 8.07 -14.01
N GLU A 82 -4.36 8.23 -13.07
CA GLU A 82 -3.24 7.30 -12.90
C GLU A 82 -3.73 5.89 -12.53
N PHE A 83 -4.67 5.80 -11.60
CA PHE A 83 -5.29 4.53 -11.21
C PHE A 83 -5.96 3.83 -12.40
N ALA A 84 -6.79 4.55 -13.15
CA ALA A 84 -7.47 4.01 -14.33
C ALA A 84 -6.47 3.57 -15.40
N ARG A 85 -5.40 4.34 -15.64
CA ARG A 85 -4.33 4.00 -16.58
C ARG A 85 -3.59 2.74 -16.16
N THR A 86 -3.20 2.63 -14.90
CA THR A 86 -2.51 1.43 -14.37
C THR A 86 -3.40 0.21 -14.48
N LYS A 87 -4.68 0.32 -14.10
CA LYS A 87 -5.64 -0.79 -14.21
C LYS A 87 -5.84 -1.25 -15.65
N MET A 88 -6.04 -0.31 -16.58
CA MET A 88 -6.16 -0.63 -18.01
C MET A 88 -4.88 -1.28 -18.56
N GLN A 89 -3.69 -0.82 -18.16
CA GLN A 89 -2.43 -1.43 -18.57
C GLN A 89 -2.24 -2.84 -18.01
N SER A 90 -2.58 -3.06 -16.73
CA SER A 90 -2.55 -4.38 -16.10
C SER A 90 -3.52 -5.35 -16.77
N ASP A 91 -4.75 -4.92 -17.08
CA ASP A 91 -5.74 -5.74 -17.79
C ASP A 91 -5.24 -6.13 -19.20
N ILE A 92 -4.65 -5.20 -19.94
CA ILE A 92 -4.04 -5.47 -21.26
C ILE A 92 -2.86 -6.43 -21.12
N ALA A 93 -1.97 -6.23 -20.15
CA ALA A 93 -0.82 -7.10 -19.92
C ALA A 93 -1.24 -8.52 -19.55
N TYR A 94 -2.27 -8.65 -18.70
CA TYR A 94 -2.86 -9.93 -18.33
C TYR A 94 -3.45 -10.66 -19.55
N ILE A 95 -4.26 -9.95 -20.37
CA ILE A 95 -4.83 -10.49 -21.61
C ILE A 95 -3.71 -10.90 -22.60
N ALA A 96 -2.67 -10.09 -22.75
CA ALA A 96 -1.54 -10.41 -23.61
C ALA A 96 -0.80 -11.66 -23.13
N MET A 97 -0.55 -11.79 -21.82
CA MET A 97 0.13 -12.95 -21.24
C MET A 97 -0.64 -14.26 -21.48
N ILE A 98 -1.96 -14.27 -21.32
CA ILE A 98 -2.78 -15.47 -21.60
C ILE A 98 -2.95 -15.74 -23.11
N SER A 99 -2.93 -14.70 -23.94
CA SER A 99 -3.06 -14.84 -25.40
C SER A 99 -1.77 -15.27 -26.07
N ASN A 100 -0.62 -15.06 -25.41
CA ASN A 100 0.71 -15.43 -25.89
C ASN A 100 1.20 -16.78 -25.32
N VAL A 101 0.32 -17.54 -24.66
CA VAL A 101 0.52 -18.99 -24.44
C VAL A 101 0.10 -19.70 -25.73
N GLU A 102 1.09 -20.12 -26.50
CA GLU A 102 0.93 -20.94 -27.71
C GLU A 102 0.15 -22.23 -27.41
N LEU A 103 -0.82 -22.56 -28.28
CA LEU A 103 -1.39 -23.90 -28.47
C LEU A 103 -0.35 -24.86 -29.05
#